data_AF-A0A7J2U447-F1
#
_entry.id   AF-A0A7J2U447-F1
#
_cell.length_a   1.000
_cell.length_b   1.000
_cell.length_c   1.000
_cell.angle_alpha   90.00
_cell.angle_beta   90.00
_cell.angle_gamma   90.00
#
_symmetry.space_group_name_H-M   'P 1'
#
loop_
_entity.id
_entity.type
_entity.pdbx_description
1 polymer ?
#
loop_
_entity_poly.entity_id
_entity_poly.type
_entity_poly.pdbx_seq_one_letter_code
_entity_poly.pdbx_strand_id
1 'polypeptide(L)'
;MAKDSGEAKASAVWEEALLQEFIYAIGHLNHIEQHLMEDDSIIGLPLFGDLIDFFREQRKLVGQVLFAVEKLEAMKSGNELRSSWESIWCALKHVTTALIHVDECIEKLLKRFRSSEDPIIAENVKILLGVRRNILEGALKIIERGKKAANILTEASVRCREDICIEEVVHK
;
A
#
# COMPACT_ATOMS: atom_id res chain seq x y z
N MET A 1 -3.37 -50.07 7.26
CA MET A 1 -2.42 -49.04 7.71
C MET A 1 -2.41 -47.93 6.67
N ALA A 2 -3.26 -46.92 6.84
CA ALA A 2 -3.28 -45.75 5.96
C ALA A 2 -2.12 -44.84 6.36
N LYS A 3 -1.28 -44.48 5.39
CA LYS A 3 -0.24 -43.47 5.55
C LYS A 3 -0.93 -42.12 5.66
N ASP A 4 -0.85 -41.54 6.85
CA ASP A 4 -1.15 -40.14 7.11
C ASP A 4 -0.12 -39.32 6.32
N SER A 5 -0.50 -38.85 5.13
CA SER A 5 0.28 -37.89 4.36
C SER A 5 0.15 -36.55 5.07
N GLY A 6 1.04 -36.32 6.03
CA GLY A 6 1.25 -35.03 6.68
C GLY A 6 1.70 -33.99 5.67
N GLU A 7 0.75 -33.47 4.89
CA GLU A 7 0.89 -32.17 4.27
C GLU A 7 0.95 -31.16 5.42
N ALA A 8 2.16 -30.77 5.76
CA ALA A 8 2.39 -29.62 6.61
C ALA A 8 1.65 -28.44 5.96
N LYS A 9 0.54 -28.01 6.57
CA LYS A 9 -0.12 -26.74 6.26
C LYS A 9 0.98 -25.70 6.17
N ALA A 10 1.31 -25.23 4.98
CA ALA A 10 2.09 -24.02 4.80
C ALA A 10 1.41 -22.98 5.69
N SER A 11 2.13 -22.62 6.76
CA SER A 11 1.50 -22.09 7.97
C SER A 11 0.88 -20.73 7.64
N ALA A 12 -0.40 -20.53 7.96
CA ALA A 12 -1.15 -19.29 7.72
C ALA A 12 -0.40 -18.01 8.18
N VAL A 13 0.56 -18.16 9.09
CA VAL A 13 1.48 -17.09 9.54
C VAL A 13 2.36 -16.55 8.40
N TRP A 14 2.81 -17.41 7.49
CA TRP A 14 3.65 -17.00 6.36
C TRP A 14 2.87 -16.18 5.33
N GLU A 15 1.61 -16.53 5.09
CA GLU A 15 0.72 -15.77 4.19
C GLU A 15 0.39 -14.40 4.79
N GLU A 16 0.11 -14.34 6.09
CA GLU A 16 -0.13 -13.07 6.79
C GLU A 16 1.12 -12.17 6.79
N ALA A 17 2.30 -12.72 7.06
CA ALA A 17 3.55 -11.97 7.02
C ALA A 17 3.82 -11.41 5.61
N LEU A 18 3.68 -12.24 4.57
CA LEU A 18 3.88 -11.83 3.18
C LEU A 18 2.92 -10.69 2.79
N LEU A 19 1.65 -10.78 3.21
CA LEU A 19 0.66 -9.74 2.94
C LEU A 19 1.02 -8.40 3.60
N GLN A 20 1.51 -8.45 4.85
CA GLN A 20 1.99 -7.25 5.53
C GLN A 20 3.21 -6.65 4.83
N GLU A 21 4.16 -7.47 4.35
CA GLU A 21 5.31 -6.99 3.58
C GLU A 21 4.89 -6.28 2.29
N PHE A 22 3.88 -6.78 1.57
CA PHE A 22 3.32 -6.07 0.41
C PHE A 22 2.71 -4.72 0.78
N ILE A 23 1.94 -4.66 1.88
CA ILE A 23 1.36 -3.42 2.42
C ILE A 23 2.47 -2.41 2.73
N TYR A 24 3.54 -2.85 3.40
CA TYR A 24 4.69 -2.02 3.73
C TYR A 24 5.43 -1.53 2.48
N ALA A 25 5.70 -2.41 1.52
CA ALA A 25 6.37 -2.04 0.27
C ALA A 25 5.58 -0.98 -0.51
N ILE A 26 4.26 -1.14 -0.64
CA ILE A 26 3.38 -0.16 -1.31
C ILE A 26 3.43 1.19 -0.59
N GLY A 27 3.33 1.18 0.74
CA GLY A 27 3.35 2.37 1.57
C GLY A 27 4.68 3.14 1.45
N HIS A 28 5.81 2.44 1.57
CA HIS A 28 7.13 3.05 1.45
C HIS A 28 7.41 3.60 0.06
N LEU A 29 7.02 2.91 -1.01
CA LEU A 29 7.18 3.42 -2.37
C LEU A 29 6.36 4.70 -2.59
N ASN A 30 5.09 4.75 -2.13
CA ASN A 30 4.34 6.01 -2.19
C ASN A 30 4.97 7.10 -1.33
N HIS A 31 5.54 6.75 -0.18
CA HIS A 31 6.14 7.74 0.71
C HIS A 31 7.39 8.37 0.09
N ILE A 32 8.22 7.57 -0.59
CA ILE A 32 9.37 8.08 -1.35
C ILE A 32 8.90 9.07 -2.43
N GLU A 33 7.86 8.71 -3.20
CA GLU A 33 7.28 9.60 -4.21
C GLU A 33 6.84 10.94 -3.59
N GLN A 34 6.21 10.92 -2.41
CA GLN A 34 5.76 12.12 -1.71
C GLN A 34 6.93 13.01 -1.26
N HIS A 35 7.96 12.44 -0.64
CA HIS A 35 9.12 13.21 -0.18
C HIS A 35 9.89 13.85 -1.33
N LEU A 36 10.05 13.16 -2.47
CA LEU A 36 10.69 13.75 -3.64
C LEU A 36 9.88 14.93 -4.21
N MET A 37 8.54 14.83 -4.21
CA MET A 37 7.68 15.96 -4.59
C MET A 37 7.75 17.13 -3.60
N GLU A 38 7.87 16.84 -2.30
CA GLU A 38 8.06 17.87 -1.26
C GLU A 38 9.39 18.60 -1.44
N ASP A 39 10.47 17.88 -1.73
CA ASP A 39 11.78 18.45 -1.99
C ASP A 39 11.76 19.36 -3.24
N ASP A 40 11.19 18.89 -4.35
CA ASP A 40 10.99 19.69 -5.57
C ASP A 40 10.19 20.97 -5.28
N SER A 41 9.15 20.87 -4.44
CA SER A 41 8.32 22.02 -4.02
C SER A 41 9.11 23.04 -3.20
N ILE A 42 9.96 22.58 -2.27
CA ILE A 42 10.82 23.44 -1.45
C ILE A 42 11.90 24.11 -2.31
N ILE A 43 12.48 23.39 -3.26
CA ILE A 43 13.51 23.90 -4.19
C ILE A 43 12.89 24.85 -5.23
N GLY A 44 11.63 24.61 -5.61
CA GLY A 44 10.93 25.33 -6.67
C GLY A 44 11.30 24.88 -8.09
N LEU A 45 11.88 23.67 -8.23
CA LEU A 45 12.29 23.08 -9.51
C LEU A 45 11.91 21.59 -9.55
N PRO A 46 11.50 21.04 -10.71
CA PRO A 46 11.15 19.62 -10.84
C PRO A 46 12.40 18.77 -11.10
N LEU A 47 13.26 18.61 -10.09
CA LEU A 47 14.53 17.89 -10.23
C LEU A 47 14.38 16.37 -10.16
N PHE A 48 13.34 15.88 -9.48
CA PHE A 48 13.18 14.45 -9.18
C PHE A 48 12.05 13.77 -9.96
N GLY A 49 11.52 14.42 -11.01
CA GLY A 49 10.38 13.90 -11.77
C GLY A 49 10.60 12.49 -12.34
N ASP A 50 11.79 12.21 -12.86
CA ASP A 50 12.17 10.88 -13.38
C ASP A 50 12.21 9.80 -12.29
N LEU A 51 12.72 10.14 -11.11
CA LEU A 51 12.73 9.24 -9.96
C LEU A 51 11.32 9.01 -9.40
N ILE A 52 10.48 10.05 -9.34
CA ILE A 52 9.07 9.93 -8.93
C ILE A 52 8.35 8.94 -9.86
N ASP A 53 8.52 9.07 -11.17
CA ASP A 53 7.93 8.15 -12.14
C ASP A 53 8.48 6.72 -11.98
N PHE A 54 9.79 6.58 -11.76
CA PHE A 54 10.40 5.28 -11.51
C PHE A 54 9.78 4.58 -10.29
N PHE A 55 9.68 5.25 -9.14
CA PHE A 55 9.11 4.67 -7.92
C PHE A 55 7.61 4.39 -8.06
N ARG A 56 6.89 5.26 -8.78
CA ARG A 56 5.48 5.05 -9.11
C ARG A 56 5.27 3.76 -9.88
N GLU A 57 6.11 3.47 -10.88
CA GLU A 57 6.05 2.21 -11.62
C GLU A 57 6.43 1.00 -10.75
N GLN A 58 7.46 1.10 -9.90
CA GLN A 58 7.78 0.02 -8.97
C GLN A 58 6.61 -0.31 -8.04
N ARG A 59 5.91 0.71 -7.54
CA ARG A 59 4.73 0.52 -6.69
C ARG A 59 3.58 -0.18 -7.40
N LYS A 60 3.32 0.18 -8.66
CA LYS A 60 2.30 -0.50 -9.49
C LYS A 60 2.65 -1.98 -9.67
N LEU A 61 3.93 -2.30 -9.95
CA LEU A 61 4.39 -3.68 -10.07
C LEU A 61 4.19 -4.47 -8.78
N VAL A 62 4.55 -3.91 -7.62
CA VAL A 62 4.28 -4.53 -6.31
C VAL A 62 2.79 -4.80 -6.11
N GLY A 63 1.93 -3.84 -6.47
CA GLY A 63 0.48 -4.00 -6.41
C GLY A 63 -0.07 -5.11 -7.30
N GLN A 64 0.47 -5.24 -8.52
CA GLN A 64 0.11 -6.31 -9.45
C GLN A 64 0.48 -7.69 -8.88
N VAL A 65 1.67 -7.82 -8.27
CA VAL A 65 2.10 -9.06 -7.63
C VAL A 65 1.19 -9.40 -6.44
N LEU A 66 0.87 -8.42 -5.58
CA LEU A 66 -0.07 -8.61 -4.48
C LEU A 66 -1.43 -9.13 -5.00
N PHE A 67 -1.97 -8.51 -6.04
CA PHE A 67 -3.26 -8.88 -6.60
C PHE A 67 -3.23 -10.30 -7.20
N ALA A 68 -2.14 -10.67 -7.87
CA ALA A 68 -1.96 -12.03 -8.38
C ALA A 68 -1.88 -13.06 -7.25
N VAL A 69 -1.09 -12.80 -6.20
CA VAL A 69 -0.93 -13.70 -5.04
C VAL A 69 -2.25 -13.89 -4.30
N GLU A 70 -3.00 -12.81 -4.10
CA GLU A 70 -4.31 -12.83 -3.42
C GLU A 70 -5.46 -13.29 -4.32
N LYS A 71 -5.17 -13.70 -5.57
CA LYS A 71 -6.15 -14.14 -6.58
C LYS A 71 -7.25 -13.11 -6.83
N LEU A 72 -6.86 -11.85 -6.87
CA LEU A 72 -7.69 -10.73 -7.26
C LEU A 72 -7.72 -10.65 -8.78
N GLU A 73 -8.40 -11.61 -9.41
CA GLU A 73 -8.53 -11.69 -10.87
C GLU A 73 -9.71 -10.85 -11.37
N ALA A 74 -9.53 -10.20 -12.51
CA ALA A 74 -10.64 -9.59 -13.26
C ALA A 74 -10.92 -10.34 -14.55
N MET A 75 -12.20 -10.40 -14.90
CA MET A 75 -12.59 -10.71 -16.27
C MET A 75 -12.32 -9.48 -17.14
N LYS A 76 -11.73 -9.68 -18.32
CA LYS A 76 -11.57 -8.61 -19.31
C LYS A 76 -12.95 -8.25 -19.88
N SER A 77 -13.47 -7.07 -19.56
CA SER A 77 -14.46 -6.39 -20.39
C SER A 77 -13.98 -4.98 -20.70
N GLY A 78 -14.10 -4.57 -21.97
CA GLY A 78 -13.84 -3.21 -22.39
C GLY A 78 -15.11 -2.37 -22.25
N ASN A 79 -15.10 -1.35 -21.39
CA ASN A 79 -15.33 0.04 -21.76
C ASN A 79 -15.33 0.92 -20.51
N GLU A 80 -14.73 2.09 -20.67
CA GLU A 80 -14.49 3.17 -19.71
C GLU A 80 -15.54 3.39 -18.59
N LEU A 81 -15.12 3.08 -17.37
CA LEU A 81 -15.34 3.80 -16.11
C LEU A 81 -14.32 3.25 -15.11
N ARG A 82 -14.00 4.01 -14.04
CA ARG A 82 -13.00 3.59 -13.05
C ARG A 82 -13.30 2.17 -12.58
N SER A 83 -12.36 1.27 -12.81
CA SER A 83 -12.49 -0.12 -12.44
C SER A 83 -12.65 -0.20 -10.91
N SER A 84 -13.56 -1.02 -10.39
CA SER A 84 -13.76 -1.11 -8.93
C SER A 84 -12.47 -1.54 -8.20
N TRP A 85 -11.60 -2.25 -8.91
CA TRP A 85 -10.24 -2.57 -8.49
C TRP A 85 -9.27 -1.37 -8.46
N GLU A 86 -9.40 -0.40 -9.37
CA GLU A 86 -8.67 0.89 -9.28
C GLU A 86 -9.08 1.69 -8.04
N SER A 87 -10.32 1.53 -7.58
CA SER A 87 -10.79 2.13 -6.32
C SER A 87 -10.17 1.44 -5.11
N ILE A 88 -10.11 0.10 -5.12
CA ILE A 88 -9.45 -0.70 -4.08
C ILE A 88 -7.95 -0.40 -4.02
N TRP A 89 -7.28 -0.37 -5.18
CA TRP A 89 -5.86 -0.05 -5.29
C TRP A 89 -5.55 1.32 -4.71
N CYS A 90 -6.32 2.34 -5.09
CA CYS A 90 -6.13 3.70 -4.59
C CYS A 90 -6.41 3.81 -3.08
N ALA A 91 -7.44 3.12 -2.57
CA ALA A 91 -7.70 3.07 -1.14
C ALA A 91 -6.52 2.42 -0.40
N LEU A 92 -6.01 1.29 -0.90
CA LEU A 92 -4.88 0.59 -0.31
C LEU A 92 -3.61 1.46 -0.31
N LYS A 93 -3.33 2.16 -1.42
CA LYS A 93 -2.25 3.14 -1.55
C LYS A 93 -2.30 4.22 -0.47
N HIS A 94 -3.45 4.84 -0.24
CA HIS A 94 -3.58 5.90 0.77
C HIS A 94 -3.51 5.37 2.20
N VAL A 95 -4.15 4.22 2.47
CA VAL A 95 -4.13 3.59 3.80
C VAL A 95 -2.74 3.12 4.19
N THR A 96 -2.00 2.51 3.26
CA THR A 96 -0.60 2.08 3.48
C THR A 96 0.32 3.27 3.73
N THR A 97 0.09 4.40 3.06
CA THR A 97 0.86 5.64 3.30
C THR A 97 0.56 6.22 4.67
N ALA A 98 -0.71 6.24 5.09
CA ALA A 98 -1.08 6.65 6.44
C ALA A 98 -0.43 5.75 7.51
N LEU A 99 -0.28 4.44 7.23
CA LEU A 99 0.43 3.53 8.12
C LEU A 99 1.89 3.96 8.32
N ILE A 100 2.62 4.26 7.24
CA ILE A 100 4.03 4.70 7.32
C ILE A 100 4.15 6.02 8.09
N HIS A 101 3.28 6.99 7.83
CA HIS A 101 3.29 8.27 8.58
C HIS A 101 3.03 8.08 10.08
N VAL A 102 2.15 7.15 10.46
CA VAL A 102 1.93 6.81 11.87
C VAL A 102 3.17 6.16 12.48
N ASP A 103 3.82 5.24 11.77
CA ASP A 103 5.07 4.63 12.21
C ASP A 103 6.17 5.69 12.44
N GLU A 104 6.32 6.65 11.53
CA GLU A 104 7.26 7.77 11.73
C GLU A 104 6.92 8.67 12.92
N CYS A 105 5.63 8.95 13.14
CA CYS A 105 5.19 9.71 14.30
C CYS A 105 5.57 9.00 15.60
N ILE A 106 5.35 7.68 15.66
CA ILE A 106 5.72 6.84 16.80
C ILE A 106 7.24 6.90 17.02
N GLU A 107 8.05 6.74 15.98
CA GLU A 107 9.51 6.80 16.09
C GLU A 107 10.01 8.16 16.59
N LYS A 108 9.48 9.26 16.06
CA LYS A 108 9.83 10.63 16.45
C LYS A 108 9.49 10.87 17.93
N LEU A 109 8.33 10.40 18.38
CA LEU A 109 7.93 10.49 19.79
C LEU A 109 8.77 9.60 20.71
N LEU A 110 9.10 8.36 20.29
CA LEU A 110 9.96 7.46 21.08
C LEU A 110 11.37 8.02 21.26
N LYS A 111 11.95 8.66 20.23
CA LYS A 111 13.23 9.37 20.33
C LYS A 111 13.18 10.47 21.38
N ARG A 112 12.09 11.25 21.41
CA ARG A 112 11.86 12.31 22.40
C ARG A 112 11.64 11.74 23.81
N PHE A 113 10.84 10.67 23.94
CA PHE A 113 10.57 10.02 25.23
C PHE A 113 11.84 9.53 25.91
N ARG A 114 12.77 8.91 25.16
CA ARG A 114 14.07 8.46 25.70
C ARG A 114 14.92 9.58 26.29
N SER A 115 14.64 10.83 25.92
CA SER A 115 15.38 12.00 26.38
C SER A 115 14.71 12.72 27.55
N SER A 116 13.41 12.55 27.75
CA SER A 116 12.63 13.33 28.74
C SER A 116 11.77 12.50 29.70
N GLU A 117 11.56 11.22 29.43
CA GLU A 117 10.66 10.30 30.16
C GLU A 117 9.25 10.89 30.41
N ASP A 118 8.79 11.76 29.50
CA ASP A 118 7.55 12.50 29.66
C ASP A 118 6.32 11.56 29.53
N PRO A 119 5.49 11.42 30.58
CA PRO A 119 4.34 10.52 30.56
C PRO A 119 3.28 10.89 29.50
N ILE A 120 3.21 12.15 29.08
CA ILE A 120 2.30 12.58 27.99
C ILE A 120 2.77 11.97 26.67
N ILE A 121 4.07 11.90 26.43
CA ILE A 121 4.63 11.27 25.23
C ILE A 121 4.33 9.76 25.24
N ALA A 122 4.46 9.10 26.39
CA ALA A 122 4.14 7.68 26.51
C ALA A 122 2.67 7.38 26.16
N GLU A 123 1.72 8.20 26.65
CA GLU A 123 0.31 8.02 26.33
C GLU A 123 0.01 8.29 24.83
N ASN A 124 0.62 9.32 24.25
CA ASN A 124 0.48 9.59 22.82
C ASN A 124 1.02 8.45 21.94
N VAL A 125 2.17 7.86 22.31
CA VAL A 125 2.71 6.67 21.62
C VAL A 125 1.72 5.50 21.70
N LYS A 126 1.10 5.27 22.86
CA LYS A 126 0.09 4.22 23.04
C LYS A 126 -1.14 4.44 22.15
N ILE A 127 -1.62 5.68 22.03
CA ILE A 127 -2.71 6.03 21.11
C ILE A 127 -2.31 5.72 19.67
N LEU A 128 -1.13 6.16 19.24
CA LEU A 128 -0.65 5.93 17.88
C LEU A 128 -0.44 4.45 17.56
N LEU A 129 0.04 3.64 18.51
CA LEU A 129 0.11 2.18 18.35
C LEU A 129 -1.28 1.57 18.11
N GLY A 130 -2.31 2.09 18.79
CA GLY A 130 -3.71 1.72 18.54
C GLY A 130 -4.17 2.12 17.13
N VAL A 131 -3.85 3.34 16.70
CA VAL A 131 -4.15 3.83 15.34
C VAL A 131 -3.45 2.97 14.28
N ARG A 132 -2.16 2.70 14.44
CA ARG A 132 -1.36 1.84 13.56
C ARG A 132 -2.02 0.48 13.35
N ARG A 133 -2.40 -0.19 14.45
CA ARG A 133 -3.11 -1.48 14.40
C ARG A 133 -4.42 -1.37 13.61
N ASN A 134 -5.22 -0.35 13.88
CA ASN A 134 -6.51 -0.17 13.21
C ASN A 134 -6.36 0.10 11.70
N ILE A 135 -5.34 0.85 11.30
CA ILE A 135 -5.02 1.10 9.88
C ILE A 135 -4.63 -0.21 9.19
N LEU A 136 -3.75 -1.00 9.80
CA LEU A 136 -3.33 -2.29 9.27
C LEU A 136 -4.52 -3.25 9.12
N GLU A 137 -5.36 -3.37 10.16
CA GLU A 137 -6.60 -4.15 10.07
C GLU A 137 -7.54 -3.64 8.97
N GLY A 138 -7.60 -2.33 8.76
CA GLY A 138 -8.35 -1.70 7.68
C GLY A 138 -7.84 -2.11 6.30
N ALA A 139 -6.52 -2.07 6.10
CA ALA A 139 -5.87 -2.51 4.85
C ALA A 139 -6.18 -3.99 4.57
N LEU A 140 -6.03 -4.86 5.58
CA LEU A 140 -6.35 -6.28 5.45
C LEU A 140 -7.84 -6.51 5.11
N LYS A 141 -8.76 -5.77 5.75
CA LYS A 141 -10.20 -5.83 5.45
C LYS A 141 -10.52 -5.37 4.02
N ILE A 142 -9.82 -4.37 3.49
CA ILE A 142 -9.96 -3.93 2.10
C ILE A 142 -9.59 -5.08 1.15
N ILE A 143 -8.44 -5.71 1.38
CA ILE A 143 -7.97 -6.84 0.56
C ILE A 143 -8.95 -8.01 0.62
N GLU A 144 -9.34 -8.42 1.84
CA GLU A 144 -10.27 -9.53 2.06
C GLU A 144 -11.65 -9.29 1.42
N ARG A 145 -12.17 -8.05 1.49
CA ARG A 145 -13.42 -7.68 0.80
C ARG A 145 -13.25 -7.67 -0.71
N GLY A 146 -12.09 -7.23 -1.20
CA GLY A 146 -11.71 -7.35 -2.61
C GLY A 146 -11.78 -8.80 -3.06
N LYS A 147 -11.13 -9.73 -2.34
CA LYS A 147 -11.14 -11.17 -2.63
C LYS A 147 -12.56 -11.72 -2.75
N LYS A 148 -13.40 -11.46 -1.75
CA LYS A 148 -14.80 -11.92 -1.72
C LYS A 148 -15.65 -11.35 -2.85
N ALA A 149 -15.37 -10.11 -3.25
CA ALA A 149 -16.09 -9.42 -4.30
C ALA A 149 -15.48 -9.63 -5.69
N ALA A 150 -14.42 -10.43 -5.84
CA ALA A 150 -13.71 -10.60 -7.11
C ALA A 150 -14.63 -11.04 -8.27
N ASN A 151 -15.64 -11.87 -7.98
CA ASN A 151 -16.66 -12.31 -8.95
C ASN A 151 -17.67 -11.22 -9.36
N ILE A 152 -17.70 -10.09 -8.64
CA ILE A 152 -18.62 -8.95 -8.85
C ILE A 152 -17.84 -7.72 -9.34
N LEU A 153 -16.57 -7.61 -9.00
CA LEU A 153 -15.67 -6.53 -9.42
C LEU A 153 -15.18 -6.82 -10.84
N THR A 154 -15.99 -6.43 -11.83
CA THR A 154 -15.88 -6.86 -13.23
C THR A 154 -14.71 -6.29 -14.02
N GLU A 155 -13.91 -5.36 -13.48
CA GLU A 155 -12.78 -4.76 -14.20
C GLU A 155 -11.62 -4.50 -13.26
N ALA A 156 -10.45 -5.12 -13.49
CA ALA A 156 -9.18 -4.78 -12.84
C ALA A 156 -8.23 -4.19 -13.84
N SER A 157 -7.95 -2.91 -13.66
CA SER A 157 -6.73 -2.30 -14.09
C SER A 157 -6.08 -1.70 -12.84
N VAL A 158 -4.77 -1.85 -12.66
CA VAL A 158 -4.05 -1.07 -11.64
C VAL A 158 -3.69 0.26 -12.31
N ARG A 159 -4.69 1.14 -12.48
CA ARG A 159 -4.46 2.54 -12.90
C ARG A 159 -4.53 3.44 -11.68
N CYS A 160 -3.48 4.24 -11.49
CA CYS A 160 -3.47 5.36 -10.57
C CYS A 160 -3.82 6.61 -11.38
N ARG A 161 -4.89 7.34 -11.02
CA ARG A 161 -5.24 8.62 -11.64
C ARG A 161 -4.28 9.76 -11.27
N GLU A 162 -3.01 9.60 -11.63
CA GLU A 162 -1.97 10.65 -11.67
C GLU A 162 -1.46 10.88 -13.11
N ASP A 163 -1.91 10.05 -14.06
CA ASP A 163 -1.77 10.13 -15.52
C ASP A 163 -2.43 11.38 -16.14
N ILE A 164 -3.01 12.27 -15.34
CA ILE A 164 -3.32 13.66 -15.77
C ILE A 164 -2.01 14.44 -16.07
N CYS A 165 -0.83 13.91 -15.70
CA CYS A 165 0.48 14.54 -15.96
C CYS A 165 1.35 13.83 -17.02
N ILE A 166 0.89 12.73 -17.64
CA ILE A 166 1.65 12.07 -18.72
C ILE A 166 0.85 12.23 -20.01
N GLU A 167 1.26 13.18 -20.84
CA GLU A 167 0.80 13.25 -22.23
C GLU A 167 1.22 11.95 -22.93
N GLU A 168 0.25 11.14 -23.35
CA GLU A 168 0.53 9.99 -24.21
C GLU A 168 1.21 10.51 -25.48
N VAL A 169 2.50 10.21 -25.65
CA VAL A 169 3.17 10.42 -26.93
C VAL A 169 2.56 9.43 -27.92
N VAL A 170 1.57 9.89 -28.66
CA VAL A 170 0.98 9.16 -29.77
C VAL A 170 2.06 9.02 -30.85
N HIS A 171 2.74 7.89 -30.87
CA HIS A 171 3.54 7.50 -32.03
C HIS A 171 2.59 7.23 -33.19
N LYS A 172 2.56 8.17 -34.14
CA LYS A 172 1.98 7.98 -35.47
C LYS A 172 2.84 7.05 -36.32
#